data_AF-A0A6I9YP20-F1
#
_entry.id   AF-A0A6I9YP20-F1
#
_cell.length_a   1.000
_cell.length_b   1.000
_cell.length_c   1.000
_cell.angle_alpha   90.00
_cell.angle_beta   90.00
_cell.angle_gamma   90.00
#
_symmetry.space_group_name_H-M   'P 1'
#
loop_
_entity.id
_entity.type
_entity.pdbx_description
1 polymer ?
#
loop_
_entity_poly.entity_id
_entity_poly.type
_entity_poly.pdbx_seq_one_letter_code
_entity_poly.pdbx_strand_id
1 'polypeptide(L)'
;LRLKLEDDTILEYPVDPKENKFPFLRNPDILVGENDLTALSYLHEPAVLHNLKVRFLESNHIYTYCGIVLVAINPYEQLPIYGQDVIYAYSGQNMGDMDPHIFAVAEEAYKQMARDEKNQSIIVSGESGAGKTVSAKYAMRFFASVGGSSSESNVEEKVLASSPIMEAIGNAKTTRNDNSSRFGKYIQIGFDKRYRIIGANMRTYLLEKSRVVFQAPDERNYHIFYQLCASASLPELKDLSLLDAKDFFYTSLGGDTSLEGVDDAEDFEKTKQAFTLLGVKESYQMTIFKILAAVLHLGNVDFRSERDGESCSITNQDEHLHHFCRLLGVEHSQLEHWLCHRKLVTTSETYIKNMSLQQAVNARNALAKHIYAQLFNWIVQHINKALHTTVKQHSFIGVLDIYGFETFEYNSFEQFCINYANEKLQQQFNLHVFKLEQDEYMR
;
A
#
# COMPACT_ATOMS: atom_id res chain seq x y z
N LEU A 1 24.39 39.23 -17.11
CA LEU A 1 25.45 38.21 -17.25
C LEU A 1 25.55 37.80 -18.72
N ARG A 2 26.74 37.50 -19.23
CA ARG A 2 26.91 36.97 -20.60
C ARG A 2 27.24 35.48 -20.50
N LEU A 3 26.30 34.63 -20.91
CA LEU A 3 26.38 33.18 -20.80
C LEU A 3 26.70 32.57 -22.16
N LYS A 4 27.47 31.50 -22.18
CA LYS A 4 27.69 30.66 -23.36
C LYS A 4 26.91 29.36 -23.16
N LEU A 5 26.03 29.03 -24.10
CA LEU A 5 25.23 27.81 -24.06
C LEU A 5 26.00 26.63 -24.67
N GLU A 6 25.45 25.42 -24.55
CA GLU A 6 26.07 24.19 -25.05
C GLU A 6 26.22 24.16 -26.58
N ASP A 7 25.35 24.87 -27.30
CA ASP A 7 25.39 25.03 -28.76
C ASP A 7 26.30 26.19 -29.22
N ASP A 8 27.19 26.65 -28.35
CA ASP A 8 28.09 27.79 -28.51
C ASP A 8 27.41 29.16 -28.66
N THR A 9 26.07 29.24 -28.57
CA THR A 9 25.37 30.52 -28.64
C THR A 9 25.63 31.37 -27.39
N ILE A 10 25.68 32.67 -27.58
CA ILE A 10 25.92 33.63 -26.50
C ILE A 10 24.59 34.29 -26.12
N LEU A 11 24.18 34.10 -24.86
CA LEU A 11 22.96 34.67 -24.30
C LEU A 11 23.31 35.77 -23.30
N GLU A 12 22.74 36.97 -23.49
CA GLU A 12 22.73 37.99 -22.46
C GLU A 12 21.59 37.72 -21.48
N TYR A 13 21.94 37.23 -20.30
CA TYR A 13 20.99 36.93 -19.24
C TYR A 13 20.80 38.17 -18.35
N PRO A 14 19.59 38.74 -18.27
CA PRO A 14 19.31 39.87 -17.41
C PRO A 14 19.39 39.41 -15.94
N VAL A 15 20.13 40.16 -15.12
CA VAL A 15 20.16 39.95 -13.67
C VAL A 15 19.68 41.23 -13.04
N ASP A 16 18.57 41.18 -12.29
CA ASP A 16 18.10 42.33 -11.51
C ASP A 16 18.94 42.44 -10.22
N PRO A 17 19.77 43.50 -10.07
CA PRO A 17 20.56 43.69 -8.87
C PRO A 17 19.73 43.95 -7.60
N LYS A 18 18.44 44.33 -7.76
CA LYS A 18 17.53 44.62 -6.64
C LYS A 18 16.91 43.36 -6.04
N GLU A 19 16.75 42.30 -6.84
CA GLU A 19 16.21 41.02 -6.36
C GLU A 19 17.29 40.07 -5.82
N ASN A 20 18.58 40.35 -6.06
CA ASN A 20 19.72 39.57 -5.57
C ASN A 20 19.67 38.06 -5.95
N LYS A 21 18.91 37.70 -6.99
CA LYS A 21 18.79 36.33 -7.51
C LYS A 21 19.78 36.11 -8.63
N PHE A 22 21.00 35.71 -8.28
CA PHE A 22 21.97 35.22 -9.25
C PHE A 22 21.64 33.78 -9.67
N PRO A 23 22.02 33.34 -10.88
CA PRO A 23 21.94 31.94 -11.27
C PRO A 23 22.75 31.06 -10.32
N PHE A 24 22.25 29.84 -10.09
CA PHE A 24 22.94 28.85 -9.27
C PHE A 24 24.29 28.46 -9.89
N LEU A 25 25.34 28.41 -9.06
CA LEU A 25 26.67 27.95 -9.49
C LEU A 25 26.68 26.43 -9.66
N ARG A 26 27.34 25.94 -10.71
CA ARG A 26 27.55 24.50 -10.93
C ARG A 26 28.68 24.00 -10.03
N ASN A 27 28.50 22.81 -9.43
CA ASN A 27 29.58 22.13 -8.72
C ASN A 27 30.69 21.70 -9.69
N PRO A 28 31.96 21.68 -9.25
CA PRO A 28 33.05 21.08 -10.02
C PRO A 28 32.77 19.62 -10.36
N ASP A 29 33.16 19.18 -11.56
CA ASP A 29 32.86 17.83 -12.06
C ASP A 29 33.39 16.70 -11.16
N ILE A 30 34.47 16.96 -10.40
CA ILE A 30 35.04 15.99 -9.44
C ILE A 30 34.10 15.66 -8.28
N LEU A 31 33.12 16.52 -7.97
CA LEU A 31 32.13 16.30 -6.90
C LEU A 31 30.80 15.74 -7.44
N VAL A 32 30.69 15.52 -8.75
CA VAL A 32 29.48 14.99 -9.38
C VAL A 32 29.53 13.47 -9.34
N GLY A 33 28.41 12.85 -8.94
CA GLY A 33 28.29 11.39 -8.85
C GLY A 33 28.57 10.81 -7.46
N GLU A 34 28.93 11.65 -6.48
CA GLU A 34 29.20 11.23 -5.09
C GLU A 34 28.05 10.46 -4.43
N ASN A 35 28.39 9.57 -3.49
CA ASN A 35 27.43 8.72 -2.80
C ASN A 35 26.49 9.47 -1.83
N ASP A 36 26.92 10.64 -1.34
CA ASP A 36 26.12 11.52 -0.48
C ASP A 36 26.10 12.95 -1.05
N LEU A 37 24.90 13.51 -1.19
CA LEU A 37 24.68 14.87 -1.68
C LEU A 37 25.23 15.95 -0.74
N THR A 38 25.52 15.62 0.53
CA THR A 38 26.17 16.55 1.47
C THR A 38 27.63 16.88 1.08
N ALA A 39 28.25 16.09 0.20
CA ALA A 39 29.60 16.35 -0.32
C ALA A 39 29.66 17.50 -1.34
N LEU A 40 28.51 17.96 -1.85
CA LEU A 40 28.44 19.04 -2.83
C LEU A 40 28.82 20.40 -2.20
N SER A 41 29.66 21.17 -2.88
CA SER A 41 30.03 22.53 -2.42
C SER A 41 28.87 23.52 -2.52
N TYR A 42 28.08 23.43 -3.59
CA TYR A 42 26.88 24.24 -3.81
C TYR A 42 25.65 23.33 -3.75
N LEU A 43 24.87 23.46 -2.68
CA LEU A 43 23.67 22.66 -2.46
C LEU A 43 22.41 23.46 -2.82
N HIS A 44 21.83 23.15 -3.97
CA HIS A 44 20.60 23.73 -4.50
C HIS A 44 19.91 22.74 -5.44
N GLU A 45 18.68 23.04 -5.84
CA GLU A 45 17.84 22.13 -6.64
C GLU A 45 18.52 21.64 -7.93
N PRO A 46 19.13 22.49 -8.79
CA PRO A 46 19.85 22.00 -9.97
C PRO A 46 21.02 21.06 -9.67
N ALA A 47 21.76 21.30 -8.58
CA ALA A 47 22.90 20.44 -8.20
C ALA A 47 22.43 19.05 -7.78
N VAL A 48 21.38 18.99 -6.96
CA VAL A 48 20.76 17.72 -6.53
C VAL A 48 20.23 16.96 -7.74
N LEU A 49 19.45 17.63 -8.60
CA LEU A 49 18.87 17.02 -9.80
C LEU A 49 19.97 16.48 -10.73
N HIS A 50 21.03 17.25 -10.97
CA HIS A 50 22.12 16.84 -11.85
C HIS A 50 22.89 15.64 -11.29
N ASN A 51 23.23 15.65 -10.00
CA ASN A 51 23.95 14.53 -9.38
C ASN A 51 23.12 13.24 -9.43
N LEU A 52 21.83 13.30 -9.05
CA LEU A 52 20.93 12.16 -9.13
C LEU A 52 20.76 11.65 -10.57
N LYS A 53 20.65 12.56 -11.55
CA LYS A 53 20.55 12.20 -12.97
C LYS A 53 21.79 11.45 -13.44
N VAL A 54 23.00 11.94 -13.11
CA VAL A 54 24.26 11.30 -13.50
C VAL A 54 24.39 9.93 -12.85
N ARG A 55 24.13 9.81 -11.54
CA ARG A 55 24.17 8.52 -10.84
C ARG A 55 23.20 7.51 -11.43
N PHE A 56 21.98 7.93 -11.72
CA PHE A 56 20.94 7.05 -12.25
C PHE A 56 21.20 6.65 -13.71
N LEU A 57 21.45 7.61 -14.60
CA LEU A 57 21.53 7.35 -16.05
C LEU A 57 22.90 6.87 -16.51
N GLU A 58 23.99 7.33 -15.88
CA GLU A 58 25.35 7.04 -16.35
C GLU A 58 25.99 5.92 -15.53
N SER A 59 25.69 5.84 -14.24
CA SER A 59 26.29 4.85 -13.32
C SER A 59 25.33 3.70 -12.94
N ASN A 60 24.07 3.74 -13.36
CA ASN A 60 23.03 2.77 -12.98
C ASN A 60 22.86 2.60 -11.45
N HIS A 61 23.13 3.66 -10.67
CA HIS A 61 22.96 3.67 -9.23
C HIS A 61 21.59 4.26 -8.87
N ILE A 62 20.74 3.44 -8.24
CA ILE A 62 19.39 3.84 -7.83
C ILE A 62 19.31 4.45 -6.43
N TYR A 63 20.36 4.25 -5.62
CA TYR A 63 20.41 4.67 -4.24
C TYR A 63 21.46 5.77 -4.06
N THR A 64 21.10 6.84 -3.33
CA THR A 64 21.99 7.96 -3.02
C THR A 64 21.64 8.51 -1.64
N TYR A 65 22.64 8.80 -0.80
CA TYR A 65 22.39 9.47 0.48
C TYR A 65 22.15 10.97 0.28
N CYS A 66 21.33 11.52 1.17
CA CYS A 66 21.14 12.95 1.36
C CYS A 66 21.19 13.20 2.86
N GLY A 67 22.40 13.16 3.42
CA GLY A 67 22.63 13.13 4.86
C GLY A 67 21.95 11.91 5.50
N ILE A 68 20.96 12.14 6.37
CA ILE A 68 20.25 11.07 7.06
C ILE A 68 19.19 10.34 6.22
N VAL A 69 18.89 10.85 5.02
CA VAL A 69 17.86 10.31 4.13
C VAL A 69 18.49 9.46 3.03
N LEU A 70 17.88 8.32 2.71
CA LEU A 70 18.20 7.55 1.52
C LEU A 70 17.22 7.90 0.39
N VAL A 71 17.74 8.44 -0.71
CA VAL A 71 16.99 8.61 -1.95
C VAL A 71 17.04 7.30 -2.74
N ALA A 72 15.88 6.81 -3.15
CA ALA A 72 15.72 5.62 -3.98
C ALA A 72 14.95 5.98 -5.25
N ILE A 73 15.57 5.79 -6.42
CA ILE A 73 14.95 6.04 -7.73
C ILE A 73 14.48 4.71 -8.31
N ASN A 74 13.20 4.60 -8.67
CA ASN A 74 12.64 3.36 -9.21
C ASN A 74 13.24 3.05 -10.60
N PRO A 75 13.96 1.92 -10.77
CA PRO A 75 14.58 1.57 -12.05
C PRO A 75 13.60 0.98 -13.08
N TYR A 76 12.41 0.53 -12.66
CA TYR A 76 11.52 -0.32 -13.47
C TYR A 76 12.20 -1.58 -14.06
N GLU A 77 13.32 -2.00 -13.46
CA GLU A 77 14.13 -3.14 -13.87
C GLU A 77 14.54 -3.95 -12.63
N GLN A 78 14.67 -5.27 -12.80
CA GLN A 78 15.19 -6.14 -11.76
C GLN A 78 16.71 -6.04 -11.70
N LEU A 79 17.24 -5.51 -10.60
CA LEU A 79 18.67 -5.35 -10.39
C LEU A 79 19.24 -6.49 -9.52
N PRO A 80 20.43 -7.04 -9.85
CA PRO A 80 21.06 -8.11 -9.09
C PRO A 80 21.76 -7.63 -7.79
N ILE A 81 21.16 -6.68 -7.07
CA ILE A 81 21.73 -6.04 -5.87
C ILE A 81 21.02 -6.45 -4.57
N TYR A 82 20.10 -7.43 -4.64
CA TYR A 82 19.29 -7.88 -3.50
C TYR A 82 19.54 -9.36 -3.15
N GLY A 83 20.67 -9.89 -3.58
CA GLY A 83 21.11 -11.26 -3.28
C GLY A 83 21.50 -11.45 -1.81
N GLN A 84 21.61 -12.71 -1.40
CA GLN A 84 21.98 -13.06 -0.02
C GLN A 84 23.42 -12.65 0.32
N ASP A 85 24.31 -12.78 -0.66
CA ASP A 85 25.69 -12.29 -0.64
C ASP A 85 25.75 -10.79 -0.36
N VAL A 86 24.88 -9.99 -0.99
CA VAL A 86 24.81 -8.55 -0.75
C VAL A 86 24.33 -8.27 0.68
N ILE A 87 23.29 -8.97 1.17
CA ILE A 87 22.83 -8.83 2.57
C ILE A 87 23.99 -9.04 3.55
N TYR A 88 24.77 -10.10 3.37
CA TYR A 88 25.90 -10.39 4.26
C TYR A 88 27.04 -9.39 4.12
N ALA A 89 27.23 -8.78 2.94
CA ALA A 89 28.23 -7.72 2.75
C ALA A 89 27.90 -6.46 3.57
N TYR A 90 26.61 -6.10 3.70
CA TYR A 90 26.18 -4.95 4.52
C TYR A 90 26.13 -5.26 6.02
N SER A 91 25.94 -6.52 6.41
CA SER A 91 25.83 -6.91 7.82
C SER A 91 27.10 -6.55 8.62
N GLY A 92 26.94 -5.87 9.75
CA GLY A 92 28.02 -5.41 10.63
C GLY A 92 28.75 -4.14 10.17
N GLN A 93 28.56 -3.69 8.93
CA GLN A 93 29.25 -2.51 8.40
C GLN A 93 28.65 -1.21 8.95
N ASN A 94 29.40 -0.11 8.87
CA ASN A 94 28.84 1.22 9.15
C ASN A 94 28.28 1.83 7.86
N MET A 95 27.26 2.69 8.01
CA MET A 95 26.53 3.31 6.89
C MET A 95 27.43 3.98 5.84
N GLY A 96 28.50 4.66 6.28
CA GLY A 96 29.41 5.41 5.40
C GLY A 96 30.56 4.59 4.82
N ASP A 97 30.75 3.35 5.27
CA ASP A 97 31.82 2.47 4.77
C ASP A 97 31.39 1.70 3.50
N MET A 98 30.09 1.71 3.20
CA MET A 98 29.47 0.98 2.09
C MET A 98 28.70 1.93 1.18
N ASP A 99 28.46 1.49 -0.06
CA ASP A 99 27.63 2.24 -0.99
C ASP A 99 26.19 2.43 -0.47
N PRO A 100 25.49 3.49 -0.92
CA PRO A 100 24.11 3.72 -0.52
C PRO A 100 23.21 2.53 -0.86
N HIS A 101 22.49 2.01 0.14
CA HIS A 101 21.58 0.89 -0.08
C HIS A 101 20.49 0.82 1.00
N ILE A 102 19.33 0.24 0.67
CA ILE A 102 18.25 0.01 1.65
C ILE A 102 18.69 -0.94 2.78
N PHE A 103 19.64 -1.83 2.50
CA PHE A 103 20.23 -2.72 3.51
C PHE A 103 21.12 -1.98 4.50
N ALA A 104 21.79 -0.90 4.08
CA ALA A 104 22.56 -0.07 4.99
C ALA A 104 21.64 0.65 5.99
N VAL A 105 20.49 1.17 5.53
CA VAL A 105 19.45 1.74 6.41
C VAL A 105 18.90 0.70 7.40
N ALA A 106 18.66 -0.53 6.92
CA ALA A 106 18.20 -1.61 7.77
C ALA A 106 19.25 -2.02 8.82
N GLU A 107 20.52 -2.15 8.43
CA GLU A 107 21.63 -2.46 9.33
C GLU A 107 21.82 -1.37 10.38
N GLU A 108 21.78 -0.09 9.99
CA GLU A 108 21.92 1.01 10.94
C GLU A 108 20.77 1.00 11.95
N ALA A 109 19.52 0.79 11.51
CA ALA A 109 18.39 0.63 12.43
C ALA A 109 18.58 -0.57 13.37
N TYR A 110 19.09 -1.70 12.88
CA TYR A 110 19.36 -2.88 13.70
C TYR A 110 20.46 -2.62 14.75
N LYS A 111 21.57 -2.00 14.35
CA LYS A 111 22.68 -1.60 15.24
C LYS A 111 22.24 -0.58 16.28
N GLN A 112 21.51 0.47 15.89
CA GLN A 112 21.00 1.48 16.81
C GLN A 112 20.00 0.91 17.82
N MET A 113 19.14 -0.04 17.40
CA MET A 113 18.23 -0.73 18.31
C MET A 113 19.01 -1.45 19.43
N ALA A 114 20.10 -2.12 19.08
CA ALA A 114 20.92 -2.85 20.04
C ALA A 114 21.78 -1.93 20.91
N ARG A 115 22.40 -0.91 20.30
CA ARG A 115 23.30 0.03 20.98
C ARG A 115 22.57 0.98 21.92
N ASP A 116 21.44 1.53 21.48
CA ASP A 116 20.76 2.61 22.19
C ASP A 116 19.56 2.11 23.02
N GLU A 117 19.31 0.79 23.01
CA GLU A 117 18.18 0.12 23.66
C GLU A 117 16.82 0.77 23.37
N LYS A 118 16.64 1.25 22.13
CA LYS A 118 15.44 1.95 21.67
C LYS A 118 14.82 1.25 20.47
N ASN A 119 13.49 1.24 20.45
CA ASN A 119 12.74 0.79 19.28
C ASN A 119 12.99 1.73 18.10
N GLN A 120 13.04 1.17 16.90
CA GLN A 120 13.33 1.93 15.68
C GLN A 120 12.15 1.94 14.74
N SER A 121 12.18 2.82 13.75
CA SER A 121 11.23 2.80 12.65
C SER A 121 11.89 3.19 11.34
N ILE A 122 11.61 2.43 10.29
CA ILE A 122 11.94 2.75 8.91
C ILE A 122 10.68 3.30 8.27
N ILE A 123 10.73 4.58 7.87
CA ILE A 123 9.63 5.28 7.22
C ILE A 123 9.96 5.40 5.74
N VAL A 124 9.13 4.83 4.88
CA VAL A 124 9.31 4.90 3.43
C VAL A 124 8.25 5.82 2.85
N SER A 125 8.67 6.93 2.25
CA SER A 125 7.80 7.95 1.66
C SER A 125 8.10 8.15 0.17
N GLY A 126 7.14 8.74 -0.56
CA GLY A 126 7.23 9.00 -1.99
C GLY A 126 5.86 8.87 -2.67
N GLU A 127 5.73 9.37 -3.89
CA GLU A 127 4.49 9.28 -4.66
C GLU A 127 4.06 7.83 -4.98
N SER A 128 2.82 7.63 -5.41
CA SER A 128 2.39 6.30 -5.87
C SER A 128 3.25 5.84 -7.06
N GLY A 129 3.69 4.58 -7.04
CA GLY A 129 4.64 4.03 -8.04
C GLY A 129 6.12 4.27 -7.73
N ALA A 130 6.48 5.05 -6.71
CA ALA A 130 7.89 5.35 -6.39
C ALA A 130 8.72 4.16 -5.84
N GLY A 131 8.12 3.00 -5.58
CA GLY A 131 8.83 1.82 -5.06
C GLY A 131 8.79 1.64 -3.53
N LYS A 132 7.90 2.34 -2.81
CA LYS A 132 7.78 2.26 -1.34
C LYS A 132 7.63 0.83 -0.80
N THR A 133 6.66 0.09 -1.35
CA THR A 133 6.38 -1.30 -0.99
C THR A 133 7.60 -2.21 -1.20
N VAL A 134 8.33 -1.99 -2.30
CA VAL A 134 9.53 -2.77 -2.67
C VAL A 134 10.66 -2.50 -1.67
N SER A 135 10.94 -1.23 -1.35
CA SER A 135 11.93 -0.85 -0.35
C SER A 135 11.59 -1.40 1.04
N ALA A 136 10.32 -1.33 1.46
CA ALA A 136 9.86 -1.92 2.71
C ALA A 136 10.08 -3.45 2.74
N LYS A 137 9.77 -4.15 1.64
CA LYS A 137 10.00 -5.60 1.50
C LYS A 137 11.47 -5.97 1.62
N TYR A 138 12.37 -5.22 0.98
CA TYR A 138 13.81 -5.47 1.09
C TYR A 138 14.36 -5.18 2.49
N ALA A 139 13.90 -4.12 3.16
CA ALA A 139 14.27 -3.87 4.55
C ALA A 139 13.82 -5.02 5.47
N MET A 140 12.59 -5.54 5.31
CA MET A 140 12.10 -6.68 6.07
C MET A 140 12.92 -7.97 5.80
N ARG A 141 13.27 -8.22 4.54
CA ARG A 141 14.12 -9.36 4.15
C ARG A 141 15.51 -9.29 4.77
N PHE A 142 16.09 -8.09 4.86
CA PHE A 142 17.37 -7.88 5.54
C PHE A 142 17.29 -8.34 7.00
N PHE A 143 16.34 -7.81 7.78
CA PHE A 143 16.16 -8.19 9.19
C PHE A 143 15.97 -9.68 9.36
N ALA A 144 15.19 -10.29 8.46
CA ALA A 144 14.92 -11.70 8.47
C ALA A 144 16.18 -12.56 8.33
N SER A 145 17.07 -12.16 7.43
CA SER A 145 18.36 -12.82 7.21
C SER A 145 19.37 -12.60 8.35
N VAL A 146 19.50 -11.38 8.87
CA VAL A 146 20.54 -11.06 9.88
C VAL A 146 20.11 -11.33 11.32
N GLY A 147 18.81 -11.19 11.61
CA GLY A 147 18.26 -11.39 12.96
C GLY A 147 18.22 -12.86 13.36
N GLY A 148 18.27 -13.79 12.40
CA GLY A 148 18.13 -15.21 12.64
C GLY A 148 16.75 -15.60 13.19
N SER A 149 16.27 -16.79 12.82
CA SER A 149 15.07 -17.36 13.44
C SER A 149 15.45 -18.11 14.72
N SER A 150 14.66 -17.93 15.77
CA SER A 150 14.63 -18.96 16.82
C SER A 150 14.14 -20.27 16.17
N SER A 151 14.84 -21.38 16.43
CA SER A 151 14.91 -22.64 15.68
C SER A 151 13.59 -23.39 15.38
N GLU A 152 12.43 -22.81 15.68
CA GLU A 152 11.10 -23.39 15.47
C GLU A 152 10.13 -22.46 14.71
N SER A 153 10.55 -21.27 14.26
CA SER A 153 9.64 -20.32 13.63
C SER A 153 10.23 -19.69 12.36
N ASN A 154 9.71 -20.11 11.19
CA ASN A 154 9.94 -19.41 9.90
C ASN A 154 9.17 -18.07 9.89
N VAL A 155 9.44 -17.19 10.85
CA VAL A 155 8.78 -15.88 10.96
C VAL A 155 9.06 -15.05 9.71
N GLU A 156 10.27 -15.13 9.15
CA GLU A 156 10.63 -14.53 7.86
C GLU A 156 9.63 -14.90 6.77
N GLU A 157 9.50 -16.20 6.52
CA GLU A 157 8.67 -16.74 5.46
C GLU A 157 7.22 -16.32 5.66
N LYS A 158 6.74 -16.32 6.90
CA LYS A 158 5.39 -15.84 7.23
C LYS A 158 5.21 -14.34 7.01
N VAL A 159 6.17 -13.50 7.42
CA VAL A 159 6.10 -12.05 7.18
C VAL A 159 6.06 -11.76 5.69
N LEU A 160 6.94 -12.41 4.91
CA LEU A 160 6.97 -12.28 3.46
C LEU A 160 5.68 -12.82 2.80
N ALA A 161 5.17 -13.97 3.26
CA ALA A 161 3.91 -14.57 2.81
C ALA A 161 2.67 -13.73 3.13
N SER A 162 2.75 -12.76 4.05
CA SER A 162 1.65 -11.80 4.24
C SER A 162 1.50 -10.83 3.07
N SER A 163 2.54 -10.60 2.27
CA SER A 163 2.53 -9.57 1.22
C SER A 163 1.54 -9.91 0.09
N PRO A 164 1.56 -11.11 -0.54
CA PRO A 164 0.59 -11.45 -1.59
C PRO A 164 -0.86 -11.30 -1.13
N ILE A 165 -1.18 -11.70 0.11
CA ILE A 165 -2.53 -11.58 0.66
C ILE A 165 -2.92 -10.11 0.78
N MET A 166 -2.06 -9.30 1.39
CA MET A 166 -2.33 -7.89 1.63
C MET A 166 -2.40 -7.08 0.33
N GLU A 167 -1.61 -7.44 -0.68
CA GLU A 167 -1.69 -6.85 -2.02
C GLU A 167 -2.99 -7.25 -2.71
N ALA A 168 -3.39 -8.53 -2.65
CA ALA A 168 -4.64 -8.99 -3.27
C ALA A 168 -5.88 -8.25 -2.73
N ILE A 169 -5.98 -8.07 -1.40
CA ILE A 169 -7.16 -7.46 -0.75
C ILE A 169 -7.05 -5.95 -0.52
N GLY A 170 -5.87 -5.36 -0.74
CA GLY A 170 -5.58 -3.99 -0.34
C GLY A 170 -5.00 -3.12 -1.45
N ASN A 171 -4.56 -3.71 -2.56
CA ASN A 171 -4.05 -2.98 -3.71
C ASN A 171 -5.02 -3.07 -4.89
N ALA A 172 -4.91 -2.07 -5.77
CA ALA A 172 -5.69 -1.98 -6.98
C ALA A 172 -4.92 -1.20 -8.05
N LYS A 173 -5.34 -1.39 -9.32
CA LYS A 173 -4.88 -0.54 -10.43
C LYS A 173 -5.48 0.85 -10.32
N THR A 174 -4.64 1.87 -10.41
CA THR A 174 -5.03 3.26 -10.65
C THR A 174 -4.38 3.77 -11.93
N THR A 175 -4.75 4.96 -12.37
CA THR A 175 -4.13 5.64 -13.54
C THR A 175 -2.62 5.89 -13.41
N ARG A 176 -2.05 5.77 -12.20
CA ARG A 176 -0.63 6.03 -11.92
C ARG A 176 0.21 4.80 -11.62
N ASN A 177 -0.43 3.72 -11.19
CA ASN A 177 0.26 2.53 -10.68
C ASN A 177 -0.69 1.33 -10.74
N ASP A 178 -0.26 0.28 -11.43
CA ASP A 178 -1.06 -0.94 -11.59
C ASP A 178 -1.21 -1.74 -10.29
N ASN A 179 -0.33 -1.53 -9.32
CA ASN A 179 -0.38 -2.19 -8.01
C ASN A 179 -0.33 -1.16 -6.86
N SER A 180 -1.25 -0.20 -6.87
CA SER A 180 -1.33 0.89 -5.89
C SER A 180 -1.91 0.41 -4.56
N SER A 181 -1.14 0.53 -3.46
CA SER A 181 -1.64 0.28 -2.10
C SER A 181 -2.73 1.28 -1.73
N ARG A 182 -3.95 0.80 -1.44
CA ARG A 182 -5.11 1.63 -1.06
C ARG A 182 -5.42 1.57 0.45
N PHE A 183 -4.37 1.36 1.23
CA PHE A 183 -4.33 1.38 2.69
C PHE A 183 -2.90 1.67 3.15
N GLY A 184 -2.74 2.20 4.36
CA GLY A 184 -1.45 2.30 5.03
C GLY A 184 -1.13 1.05 5.85
N LYS A 185 0.13 0.63 5.85
CA LYS A 185 0.62 -0.59 6.49
C LYS A 185 1.80 -0.26 7.40
N TYR A 186 1.73 -0.67 8.65
CA TYR A 186 2.83 -0.58 9.61
C TYR A 186 3.10 -1.96 10.19
N ILE A 187 4.25 -2.53 9.87
CA ILE A 187 4.66 -3.87 10.34
C ILE A 187 5.71 -3.68 11.42
N GLN A 188 5.39 -4.11 12.64
CA GLN A 188 6.33 -4.15 13.76
C GLN A 188 7.00 -5.51 13.80
N ILE A 189 8.31 -5.57 13.53
CA ILE A 189 9.10 -6.78 13.69
C ILE A 189 9.61 -6.82 15.13
N GLY A 190 9.24 -7.86 15.86
CA GLY A 190 9.60 -8.04 17.27
C GLY A 190 10.89 -8.83 17.43
N PHE A 191 11.73 -8.38 18.37
CA PHE A 191 13.01 -9.00 18.69
C PHE A 191 13.08 -9.44 20.16
N ASP A 192 13.80 -10.54 20.44
CA ASP A 192 14.13 -10.95 21.81
C ASP A 192 15.33 -10.20 22.40
N LYS A 193 15.73 -10.55 23.63
CA LYS A 193 16.90 -9.95 24.31
C LYS A 193 18.25 -10.22 23.65
N ARG A 194 18.30 -11.15 22.69
CA ARG A 194 19.49 -11.46 21.87
C ARG A 194 19.35 -10.84 20.47
N TYR A 195 18.37 -9.95 20.28
CA TYR A 195 18.03 -9.31 19.02
C TYR A 195 17.66 -10.29 17.89
N ARG A 196 17.13 -11.47 18.25
CA ARG A 196 16.60 -12.42 17.27
C ARG A 196 15.14 -12.18 16.98
N ILE A 197 14.71 -12.44 15.75
CA ILE A 197 13.31 -12.27 15.37
C ILE A 197 12.47 -13.32 16.10
N ILE A 198 11.41 -12.84 16.75
CA ILE A 198 10.45 -13.70 17.44
C ILE A 198 9.07 -13.70 16.80
N GLY A 199 8.71 -12.64 16.06
CA GLY A 199 7.37 -12.47 15.52
C GLY A 199 7.18 -11.11 14.87
N ALA A 200 5.98 -10.85 14.37
CA ALA A 200 5.62 -9.54 13.84
C ALA A 200 4.16 -9.19 14.13
N ASN A 201 3.83 -7.90 14.05
CA ASN A 201 2.47 -7.41 14.18
C ASN A 201 2.20 -6.29 13.19
N MET A 202 1.18 -6.46 12.36
CA MET A 202 0.72 -5.52 11.35
C MET A 202 -0.40 -4.64 11.88
N ARG A 203 -0.30 -3.33 11.61
CA ARG A 203 -1.39 -2.37 11.78
C ARG A 203 -1.71 -1.78 10.42
N THR A 204 -2.99 -1.61 10.16
CA THR A 204 -3.50 -1.05 8.90
C THR A 204 -4.24 0.24 9.14
N TYR A 205 -4.14 1.18 8.21
CA TYR A 205 -4.72 2.52 8.29
C TYR A 205 -5.48 2.84 7.02
N LEU A 206 -6.63 3.51 7.14
CA LEU A 206 -7.34 4.19 6.04
C LEU A 206 -7.48 3.35 4.75
N LEU A 207 -8.12 2.18 4.86
CA LEU A 207 -8.57 1.42 3.69
C LEU A 207 -9.56 2.26 2.87
N GLU A 208 -9.32 2.40 1.57
CA GLU A 208 -10.16 3.14 0.61
C GLU A 208 -11.47 2.40 0.32
N LYS A 209 -12.42 2.45 1.26
CA LYS A 209 -13.70 1.71 1.15
C LYS A 209 -14.49 2.04 -0.12
N SER A 210 -14.42 3.26 -0.63
CA SER A 210 -15.14 3.68 -1.84
C SER A 210 -14.79 2.82 -3.06
N ARG A 211 -13.54 2.35 -3.15
CA ARG A 211 -13.06 1.50 -4.26
C ARG A 211 -13.86 0.21 -4.45
N VAL A 212 -14.45 -0.32 -3.37
CA VAL A 212 -15.27 -1.55 -3.42
C VAL A 212 -16.47 -1.39 -4.35
N VAL A 213 -17.02 -0.18 -4.47
CA VAL A 213 -18.30 0.09 -5.13
C VAL A 213 -18.23 1.13 -6.24
N PHE A 214 -17.03 1.66 -6.50
CA PHE A 214 -16.79 2.70 -7.49
C PHE A 214 -15.36 2.63 -8.01
N GLN A 215 -15.19 2.78 -9.33
CA GLN A 215 -13.90 2.94 -9.99
C GLN A 215 -14.02 4.07 -11.02
N ALA A 216 -13.00 4.92 -11.13
CA ALA A 216 -12.88 5.87 -12.22
C ALA A 216 -12.47 5.14 -13.52
N PRO A 217 -12.61 5.78 -14.70
CA PRO A 217 -12.12 5.20 -15.95
C PRO A 217 -10.65 4.76 -15.84
N ASP A 218 -10.33 3.63 -16.45
CA ASP A 218 -9.02 2.96 -16.44
C ASP A 218 -8.52 2.47 -15.07
N GLU A 219 -9.36 2.48 -14.03
CA GLU A 219 -9.04 1.92 -12.72
C GLU A 219 -9.74 0.59 -12.45
N ARG A 220 -9.16 -0.23 -11.56
CA ARG A 220 -9.78 -1.49 -11.10
C ARG A 220 -10.25 -1.39 -9.65
N ASN A 221 -11.13 -2.31 -9.27
CA ASN A 221 -11.37 -2.66 -7.86
C ASN A 221 -10.13 -3.40 -7.29
N TYR A 222 -10.21 -3.88 -6.05
CA TYR A 222 -9.15 -4.69 -5.44
C TYR A 222 -8.87 -5.96 -6.25
N HIS A 223 -7.58 -6.31 -6.39
CA HIS A 223 -7.11 -7.41 -7.24
C HIS A 223 -7.82 -8.74 -6.95
N ILE A 224 -8.11 -9.03 -5.68
CA ILE A 224 -8.76 -10.28 -5.26
C ILE A 224 -10.09 -10.56 -5.97
N PHE A 225 -10.82 -9.53 -6.40
CA PHE A 225 -12.07 -9.72 -7.15
C PHE A 225 -11.80 -10.25 -8.55
N TYR A 226 -10.78 -9.73 -9.24
CA TYR A 226 -10.38 -10.18 -10.57
C TYR A 226 -9.76 -11.57 -10.53
N GLN A 227 -8.91 -11.82 -9.52
CA GLN A 227 -8.35 -13.15 -9.21
C GLN A 227 -9.45 -14.20 -9.01
N LEU A 228 -10.50 -13.85 -8.27
CA LEU A 228 -11.63 -14.73 -8.00
C LEU A 228 -12.47 -14.98 -9.26
N CYS A 229 -12.78 -13.95 -10.05
CA CYS A 229 -13.52 -14.09 -11.32
C CYS A 229 -12.74 -14.89 -12.38
N ALA A 230 -11.43 -14.64 -12.52
CA ALA A 230 -10.56 -15.40 -13.44
C ALA A 230 -10.51 -16.89 -13.08
N SER A 231 -10.70 -17.21 -11.80
CA SER A 231 -10.69 -18.58 -11.28
C SER A 231 -12.08 -19.23 -11.22
N ALA A 232 -13.14 -18.59 -11.72
CA ALA A 232 -14.53 -19.05 -11.60
C ALA A 232 -14.80 -20.47 -12.15
N SER A 233 -13.97 -20.94 -13.09
CA SER A 233 -14.09 -22.28 -13.69
C SER A 233 -13.63 -23.42 -12.76
N LEU A 234 -12.90 -23.11 -11.69
CA LEU A 234 -12.39 -24.10 -10.74
C LEU A 234 -13.55 -24.85 -10.06
N PRO A 235 -13.49 -26.20 -9.97
CA PRO A 235 -14.56 -27.01 -9.38
C PRO A 235 -14.97 -26.57 -7.97
N GLU A 236 -14.01 -26.19 -7.13
CA GLU A 236 -14.25 -25.74 -5.77
C GLU A 236 -14.94 -24.37 -5.67
N LEU A 237 -14.92 -23.56 -6.73
CA LEU A 237 -15.54 -22.23 -6.78
C LEU A 237 -16.89 -22.21 -7.49
N LYS A 238 -17.35 -23.34 -8.07
CA LYS A 238 -18.65 -23.41 -8.77
C LYS A 238 -19.82 -23.00 -7.90
N ASP A 239 -19.78 -23.38 -6.62
CA ASP A 239 -20.79 -23.01 -5.63
C ASP A 239 -20.83 -21.51 -5.31
N LEU A 240 -19.88 -20.72 -5.82
CA LEU A 240 -19.87 -19.26 -5.69
C LEU A 240 -20.68 -18.56 -6.78
N SER A 241 -21.07 -19.26 -7.85
CA SER A 241 -21.85 -18.71 -8.98
C SER A 241 -21.22 -17.45 -9.61
N LEU A 242 -19.88 -17.45 -9.69
CA LEU A 242 -19.11 -16.33 -10.24
C LEU A 242 -19.27 -16.22 -11.76
N LEU A 243 -19.28 -14.98 -12.23
CA LEU A 243 -19.26 -14.59 -13.64
C LEU A 243 -17.88 -14.02 -14.01
N ASP A 244 -17.72 -13.59 -15.26
CA ASP A 244 -16.58 -12.79 -15.69
C ASP A 244 -16.56 -11.44 -14.95
N ALA A 245 -15.38 -10.86 -14.74
CA ALA A 245 -15.24 -9.59 -14.04
C ALA A 245 -16.01 -8.45 -14.73
N LYS A 246 -16.22 -8.50 -16.06
CA LYS A 246 -17.00 -7.49 -16.78
C LYS A 246 -18.51 -7.56 -16.48
N ASP A 247 -18.99 -8.71 -16.02
CA ASP A 247 -20.41 -8.96 -15.79
C ASP A 247 -20.85 -8.57 -14.37
N PHE A 248 -19.90 -8.27 -13.47
CA PHE A 248 -20.19 -7.70 -12.16
C PHE A 248 -20.02 -6.18 -12.16
N PHE A 249 -21.05 -5.48 -11.68
CA PHE A 249 -21.10 -4.02 -11.61
C PHE A 249 -19.93 -3.44 -10.80
N TYR A 250 -19.53 -4.09 -9.71
CA TYR A 250 -18.43 -3.60 -8.88
C TYR A 250 -17.02 -3.81 -9.45
N THR A 251 -16.86 -4.50 -10.57
CA THR A 251 -15.56 -4.72 -11.21
C THR A 251 -15.47 -4.16 -12.63
N SER A 252 -16.59 -3.74 -13.22
CA SER A 252 -16.66 -3.28 -14.61
C SER A 252 -16.73 -1.75 -14.80
N LEU A 253 -16.92 -0.96 -13.74
CA LEU A 253 -17.10 0.51 -13.85
C LEU A 253 -15.90 1.24 -14.48
N GLY A 254 -14.69 0.73 -14.28
CA GLY A 254 -13.47 1.30 -14.84
C GLY A 254 -13.25 1.00 -16.32
N GLY A 255 -14.08 0.15 -16.93
CA GLY A 255 -13.95 -0.29 -18.32
C GLY A 255 -13.14 -1.58 -18.43
N ASP A 256 -11.82 -1.47 -18.61
CA ASP A 256 -10.95 -2.64 -18.77
C ASP A 256 -10.78 -3.40 -17.45
N THR A 257 -11.04 -4.70 -17.51
CA THR A 257 -10.91 -5.62 -16.35
C THR A 257 -9.58 -6.35 -16.33
N SER A 258 -8.83 -6.32 -17.44
CA SER A 258 -7.53 -6.94 -17.59
C SER A 258 -6.38 -6.00 -17.23
N LEU A 259 -5.21 -6.57 -16.98
CA LEU A 259 -3.95 -5.85 -16.76
C LEU A 259 -2.87 -6.47 -17.65
N GLU A 260 -2.11 -5.62 -18.34
CA GLU A 260 -1.02 -6.08 -19.19
C GLU A 260 0.07 -6.77 -18.34
N GLY A 261 0.46 -7.99 -18.74
CA GLY A 261 1.49 -8.76 -18.05
C GLY A 261 1.08 -9.41 -16.72
N VAL A 262 -0.20 -9.35 -16.35
CA VAL A 262 -0.73 -9.95 -15.12
C VAL A 262 -1.68 -11.11 -15.45
N ASP A 263 -1.44 -12.28 -14.85
CA ASP A 263 -2.37 -13.41 -14.87
C ASP A 263 -3.09 -13.49 -13.51
N ASP A 264 -4.32 -12.97 -13.47
CA ASP A 264 -5.14 -12.94 -12.26
C ASP A 264 -5.45 -14.36 -11.72
N ALA A 265 -5.48 -15.41 -12.57
CA ALA A 265 -5.69 -16.79 -12.10
C ALA A 265 -4.42 -17.37 -11.45
N GLU A 266 -3.25 -17.07 -12.01
CA GLU A 266 -1.97 -17.43 -11.37
C GLU A 266 -1.80 -16.73 -10.02
N ASP A 267 -2.15 -15.45 -9.95
CA ASP A 267 -2.07 -14.66 -8.72
C ASP A 267 -3.10 -15.09 -7.66
N PHE A 268 -4.26 -15.61 -8.09
CA PHE A 268 -5.20 -16.27 -7.17
C PHE A 268 -4.56 -17.48 -6.48
N GLU A 269 -3.85 -18.31 -7.24
CA GLU A 269 -3.18 -19.50 -6.68
C GLU A 269 -2.03 -19.10 -5.74
N LYS A 270 -1.25 -18.06 -6.07
CA LYS A 270 -0.26 -17.48 -5.14
C LYS A 270 -0.92 -16.99 -3.84
N THR A 271 -2.10 -16.37 -3.94
CA THR A 271 -2.86 -15.89 -2.78
C THR A 271 -3.34 -17.05 -1.89
N LYS A 272 -3.87 -18.14 -2.49
CA LYS A 272 -4.25 -19.36 -1.75
C LYS A 272 -3.05 -19.99 -1.05
N GLN A 273 -1.92 -20.12 -1.74
CA GLN A 273 -0.69 -20.68 -1.17
C GLN A 273 -0.20 -19.83 0.00
N ALA A 274 -0.21 -18.50 -0.13
CA ALA A 274 0.13 -17.58 0.95
C ALA A 274 -0.80 -17.74 2.18
N PHE A 275 -2.11 -17.89 1.98
CA PHE A 275 -3.04 -18.18 3.07
C PHE A 275 -2.70 -19.49 3.78
N THR A 276 -2.38 -20.54 3.02
CA THR A 276 -1.98 -21.84 3.57
C THR A 276 -0.69 -21.75 4.37
N LEU A 277 0.33 -21.02 3.89
CA LEU A 277 1.59 -20.78 4.60
C LEU A 277 1.39 -20.05 5.94
N LEU A 278 0.40 -19.16 6.01
CA LEU A 278 0.00 -18.49 7.25
C LEU A 278 -0.95 -19.33 8.13
N GLY A 279 -1.21 -20.59 7.77
CA GLY A 279 -2.03 -21.50 8.55
C GLY A 279 -3.54 -21.25 8.46
N VAL A 280 -4.00 -20.48 7.46
CA VAL A 280 -5.43 -20.32 7.17
C VAL A 280 -5.91 -21.56 6.44
N LYS A 281 -6.72 -22.37 7.13
CA LYS A 281 -7.27 -23.62 6.57
C LYS A 281 -8.14 -23.35 5.34
N GLU A 282 -8.17 -24.29 4.40
CA GLU A 282 -9.00 -24.22 3.19
C GLU A 282 -10.47 -23.88 3.47
N SER A 283 -11.06 -24.41 4.56
CA SER A 283 -12.43 -24.09 4.95
C SER A 283 -12.64 -22.60 5.26
N TYR A 284 -11.66 -21.96 5.87
CA TYR A 284 -11.67 -20.52 6.12
C TYR A 284 -11.39 -19.73 4.85
N GLN A 285 -10.45 -20.18 4.00
CA GLN A 285 -10.21 -19.56 2.69
C GLN A 285 -11.50 -19.54 1.84
N MET A 286 -12.22 -20.67 1.79
CA MET A 286 -13.50 -20.75 1.09
C MET A 286 -14.55 -19.81 1.69
N THR A 287 -14.54 -19.57 3.00
CA THR A 287 -15.45 -18.60 3.63
C THR A 287 -15.10 -17.17 3.23
N ILE A 288 -13.81 -16.82 3.12
CA ILE A 288 -13.35 -15.53 2.59
C ILE A 288 -13.88 -15.36 1.15
N PHE A 289 -13.69 -16.36 0.29
CA PHE A 289 -14.13 -16.31 -1.10
C PHE A 289 -15.66 -16.23 -1.24
N LYS A 290 -16.42 -16.91 -0.36
CA LYS A 290 -17.89 -16.76 -0.28
C LYS A 290 -18.32 -15.33 0.05
N ILE A 291 -17.64 -14.67 0.99
CA ILE A 291 -17.95 -13.28 1.36
C ILE A 291 -17.62 -12.34 0.20
N LEU A 292 -16.50 -12.54 -0.49
CA LEU A 292 -16.12 -11.73 -1.66
C LEU A 292 -17.11 -11.91 -2.82
N ALA A 293 -17.46 -13.15 -3.15
CA ALA A 293 -18.47 -13.46 -4.16
C ALA A 293 -19.82 -12.83 -3.80
N ALA A 294 -20.23 -12.88 -2.52
CA ALA A 294 -21.43 -12.20 -2.06
C ALA A 294 -21.35 -10.69 -2.30
N VAL A 295 -20.23 -10.02 -2.02
CA VAL A 295 -20.07 -8.59 -2.32
C VAL A 295 -20.25 -8.30 -3.82
N LEU A 296 -19.74 -9.15 -4.71
CA LEU A 296 -19.94 -9.02 -6.15
C LEU A 296 -21.42 -9.19 -6.56
N HIS A 297 -22.09 -10.25 -6.10
CA HIS A 297 -23.51 -10.45 -6.36
C HIS A 297 -24.36 -9.29 -5.81
N LEU A 298 -24.04 -8.77 -4.62
CA LEU A 298 -24.75 -7.64 -4.05
C LEU A 298 -24.74 -6.44 -5.01
N GLY A 299 -23.61 -6.15 -5.67
CA GLY A 299 -23.48 -5.04 -6.61
C GLY A 299 -24.41 -5.11 -7.83
N ASN A 300 -24.81 -6.32 -8.22
CA ASN A 300 -25.69 -6.58 -9.35
C ASN A 300 -27.19 -6.62 -9.00
N VAL A 301 -27.55 -6.53 -7.72
CA VAL A 301 -28.97 -6.46 -7.30
C VAL A 301 -29.58 -5.19 -7.89
N ASP A 302 -30.63 -5.37 -8.71
CA ASP A 302 -31.28 -4.28 -9.45
C ASP A 302 -32.52 -3.75 -8.72
N PHE A 303 -32.57 -2.43 -8.58
CA PHE A 303 -33.67 -1.73 -7.93
C PHE A 303 -34.49 -0.96 -8.96
N ARG A 304 -35.81 -1.02 -8.83
CA ARG A 304 -36.74 -0.28 -9.68
C ARG A 304 -37.45 0.78 -8.86
N SER A 305 -37.47 2.01 -9.38
CA SER A 305 -38.29 3.07 -8.78
C SER A 305 -39.76 2.76 -8.99
N GLU A 306 -40.55 2.94 -7.93
CA GLU A 306 -42.00 2.92 -8.04
C GLU A 306 -42.51 4.25 -8.63
N ARG A 307 -43.79 4.26 -9.00
CA ARG A 307 -44.44 5.41 -9.67
C ARG A 307 -44.47 6.68 -8.81
N ASP A 308 -44.37 6.55 -7.49
CA ASP A 308 -44.36 7.67 -6.55
C ASP A 308 -43.00 8.39 -6.48
N GLY A 309 -41.92 7.78 -6.98
CA GLY A 309 -40.55 8.30 -6.91
C GLY A 309 -39.94 8.29 -5.49
N GLU A 310 -40.71 7.92 -4.47
CA GLU A 310 -40.28 7.90 -3.07
C GLU A 310 -40.02 6.49 -2.56
N SER A 311 -40.44 5.47 -3.31
CA SER A 311 -40.21 4.06 -3.00
C SER A 311 -39.53 3.31 -4.15
N CYS A 312 -38.93 2.18 -3.80
CA CYS A 312 -38.32 1.26 -4.76
C CYS A 312 -38.58 -0.19 -4.34
N SER A 313 -38.47 -1.07 -5.32
CA SER A 313 -38.56 -2.52 -5.15
C SER A 313 -37.39 -3.21 -5.85
N ILE A 314 -37.03 -4.40 -5.38
CA ILE A 314 -36.09 -5.27 -6.10
C ILE A 314 -36.87 -6.01 -7.19
N THR A 315 -36.21 -6.28 -8.32
CA THR A 315 -36.84 -7.05 -9.39
C THR A 315 -37.29 -8.43 -8.87
N ASN A 316 -38.51 -8.84 -9.22
CA ASN A 316 -39.04 -10.15 -8.84
C ASN A 316 -38.06 -11.26 -9.25
N GLN A 317 -37.70 -12.13 -8.31
CA GLN A 317 -36.80 -13.27 -8.52
C GLN A 317 -35.38 -12.86 -8.98
N ASP A 318 -34.84 -11.75 -8.47
CA ASP A 318 -33.46 -11.35 -8.70
C ASP A 318 -32.47 -12.47 -8.30
N GLU A 319 -31.78 -13.04 -9.29
CA GLU A 319 -30.87 -14.17 -9.10
C GLU A 319 -29.66 -13.78 -8.24
N HIS A 320 -29.16 -12.55 -8.37
CA HIS A 320 -28.01 -12.07 -7.61
C HIS A 320 -28.34 -11.90 -6.13
N LEU A 321 -29.54 -11.44 -5.80
CA LEU A 321 -30.04 -11.41 -4.42
C LEU A 321 -30.14 -12.82 -3.84
N HIS A 322 -30.65 -13.78 -4.62
CA HIS A 322 -30.70 -15.19 -4.21
C HIS A 322 -29.29 -15.76 -3.95
N HIS A 323 -28.32 -15.52 -4.84
CA HIS A 323 -26.93 -15.94 -4.65
C HIS A 323 -26.31 -15.30 -3.40
N PHE A 324 -26.49 -14.00 -3.19
CA PHE A 324 -26.05 -13.30 -1.98
C PHE A 324 -26.60 -13.95 -0.70
N CYS A 325 -27.91 -14.19 -0.67
CA CYS A 325 -28.59 -14.77 0.49
C CYS A 325 -28.08 -16.19 0.79
N ARG A 326 -27.92 -17.02 -0.25
CA ARG A 326 -27.39 -18.38 -0.13
C ARG A 326 -25.95 -18.40 0.39
N LEU A 327 -25.09 -17.51 -0.12
CA LEU A 327 -23.68 -17.48 0.26
C LEU A 327 -23.46 -17.06 1.71
N LEU A 328 -24.24 -16.09 2.20
CA LEU A 328 -24.15 -15.60 3.57
C LEU A 328 -25.10 -16.31 4.56
N GLY A 329 -25.99 -17.17 4.06
CA GLY A 329 -26.95 -17.90 4.88
C GLY A 329 -28.00 -17.01 5.53
N VAL A 330 -28.45 -15.97 4.83
CA VAL A 330 -29.46 -15.01 5.32
C VAL A 330 -30.82 -15.23 4.64
N GLU A 331 -31.90 -14.84 5.31
CA GLU A 331 -33.26 -14.99 4.79
C GLU A 331 -33.52 -14.00 3.65
N HIS A 332 -33.93 -14.52 2.49
CA HIS A 332 -34.19 -13.72 1.29
C HIS A 332 -35.23 -12.62 1.51
N SER A 333 -36.38 -12.99 2.09
CA SER A 333 -37.50 -12.06 2.34
C SER A 333 -37.10 -10.88 3.23
N GLN A 334 -36.25 -11.12 4.25
CA GLN A 334 -35.76 -10.09 5.16
C GLN A 334 -34.81 -9.16 4.45
N LEU A 335 -33.86 -9.70 3.68
CA LEU A 335 -32.89 -8.86 2.99
C LEU A 335 -33.56 -8.01 1.90
N GLU A 336 -34.45 -8.62 1.13
CA GLU A 336 -35.27 -7.93 0.12
C GLU A 336 -36.04 -6.75 0.74
N HIS A 337 -36.68 -6.99 1.89
CA HIS A 337 -37.39 -5.95 2.62
C HIS A 337 -36.43 -4.84 3.10
N TRP A 338 -35.37 -5.16 3.81
CA TRP A 338 -34.50 -4.15 4.44
C TRP A 338 -33.57 -3.42 3.47
N LEU A 339 -33.40 -3.91 2.24
CA LEU A 339 -32.70 -3.16 1.18
C LEU A 339 -33.56 -2.02 0.61
N CYS A 340 -34.89 -2.09 0.72
CA CYS A 340 -35.83 -1.07 0.23
C CYS A 340 -36.49 -0.25 1.34
N HIS A 341 -36.29 -0.62 2.61
CA HIS A 341 -36.92 0.02 3.76
C HIS A 341 -35.91 0.37 4.85
N ARG A 342 -36.19 1.42 5.62
CA ARG A 342 -35.42 1.79 6.81
C ARG A 342 -36.30 1.89 8.04
N LYS A 343 -35.75 1.43 9.17
CA LYS A 343 -36.38 1.53 10.49
C LYS A 343 -36.01 2.85 11.15
N LEU A 344 -37.00 3.59 11.62
CA LEU A 344 -36.82 4.85 12.35
C LEU A 344 -37.40 4.67 13.75
N VAL A 345 -36.55 4.88 14.76
CA VAL A 345 -36.90 4.73 16.17
C VAL A 345 -36.90 6.12 16.81
N THR A 346 -38.04 6.52 17.37
CA THR A 346 -38.19 7.73 18.18
C THR A 346 -38.39 7.33 19.64
N THR A 347 -38.42 8.30 20.55
CA THR A 347 -38.64 8.06 21.98
C THR A 347 -39.96 7.35 22.27
N SER A 348 -40.98 7.55 21.43
CA SER A 348 -42.33 7.04 21.62
C SER A 348 -42.68 5.86 20.71
N GLU A 349 -42.11 5.77 19.50
CA GLU A 349 -42.58 4.82 18.49
C GLU A 349 -41.46 4.33 17.57
N THR A 350 -41.73 3.22 16.88
CA THR A 350 -40.87 2.68 15.82
C THR A 350 -41.71 2.55 14.56
N TYR A 351 -41.27 3.18 13.48
CA TYR A 351 -41.94 3.11 12.19
C TYR A 351 -40.97 2.71 11.08
N ILE A 352 -41.49 2.03 10.06
CA ILE A 352 -40.73 1.62 8.87
C ILE A 352 -41.11 2.58 7.73
N LYS A 353 -40.10 3.13 7.05
CA LYS A 353 -40.29 3.98 5.87
C LYS A 353 -39.66 3.34 4.65
N ASN A 354 -40.33 3.52 3.50
CA ASN A 354 -39.78 3.20 2.20
C ASN A 354 -38.56 4.09 1.93
N MET A 355 -37.65 3.57 1.10
CA MET A 355 -36.49 4.30 0.59
C MET A 355 -36.67 4.58 -0.90
N SER A 356 -36.25 5.76 -1.34
CA SER A 356 -36.15 6.05 -2.77
C SER A 356 -35.06 5.19 -3.41
N LEU A 357 -35.10 5.05 -4.74
CA LEU A 357 -34.10 4.30 -5.50
C LEU A 357 -32.66 4.70 -5.14
N GLN A 358 -32.38 6.01 -5.08
CA GLN A 358 -31.07 6.53 -4.74
C GLN A 358 -30.65 6.16 -3.30
N GLN A 359 -31.58 6.19 -2.35
CA GLN A 359 -31.32 5.81 -0.97
C GLN A 359 -31.00 4.31 -0.84
N ALA A 360 -31.75 3.46 -1.54
CA ALA A 360 -31.51 2.01 -1.56
C ALA A 360 -30.16 1.65 -2.19
N VAL A 361 -29.81 2.25 -3.33
CA VAL A 361 -28.49 2.05 -3.96
C VAL A 361 -27.35 2.50 -3.04
N ASN A 362 -27.50 3.66 -2.39
CA ASN A 362 -26.52 4.14 -1.42
C ASN A 362 -26.39 3.21 -0.21
N ALA A 363 -27.50 2.68 0.30
CA ALA A 363 -27.52 1.74 1.42
C ALA A 363 -26.87 0.39 1.04
N ARG A 364 -27.20 -0.16 -0.14
CA ARG A 364 -26.55 -1.35 -0.71
C ARG A 364 -25.04 -1.16 -0.82
N ASN A 365 -24.61 -0.05 -1.40
CA ASN A 365 -23.18 0.26 -1.54
C ASN A 365 -22.52 0.45 -0.16
N ALA A 366 -23.20 1.06 0.81
CA ALA A 366 -22.70 1.16 2.18
C ALA A 366 -22.54 -0.21 2.87
N LEU A 367 -23.47 -1.14 2.64
CA LEU A 367 -23.40 -2.52 3.13
C LEU A 367 -22.20 -3.27 2.50
N ALA A 368 -22.03 -3.20 1.18
CA ALA A 368 -20.89 -3.81 0.49
C ALA A 368 -19.54 -3.31 1.05
N LYS A 369 -19.40 -1.99 1.21
CA LYS A 369 -18.23 -1.35 1.84
C LYS A 369 -18.00 -1.82 3.28
N HIS A 370 -19.07 -2.01 4.04
CA HIS A 370 -18.98 -2.48 5.42
C HIS A 370 -18.51 -3.93 5.49
N ILE A 371 -19.11 -4.82 4.70
CA ILE A 371 -18.74 -6.25 4.62
C ILE A 371 -17.26 -6.39 4.25
N TYR A 372 -16.82 -5.69 3.19
CA TYR A 372 -15.43 -5.74 2.74
C TYR A 372 -14.46 -5.22 3.82
N ALA A 373 -14.78 -4.11 4.47
CA ALA A 373 -13.93 -3.57 5.54
C ALA A 373 -13.83 -4.51 6.75
N GLN A 374 -14.91 -5.20 7.12
CA GLN A 374 -14.86 -6.21 8.19
C GLN A 374 -14.05 -7.44 7.77
N LEU A 375 -14.20 -7.89 6.52
CA LEU A 375 -13.40 -8.99 5.98
C LEU A 375 -11.90 -8.65 5.97
N PHE A 376 -11.54 -7.46 5.48
CA PHE A 376 -10.17 -6.96 5.50
C PHE A 376 -9.58 -6.97 6.92
N ASN A 377 -10.31 -6.40 7.90
CA ASN A 377 -9.87 -6.39 9.30
C ASN A 377 -9.72 -7.80 9.87
N TRP A 378 -10.63 -8.71 9.54
CA TRP A 378 -10.57 -10.10 9.97
C TRP A 378 -9.32 -10.79 9.40
N ILE A 379 -9.01 -10.60 8.12
CA ILE A 379 -7.82 -11.17 7.48
C ILE A 379 -6.55 -10.64 8.18
N VAL A 380 -6.45 -9.32 8.41
CA VAL A 380 -5.32 -8.72 9.14
C VAL A 380 -5.17 -9.31 10.54
N GLN A 381 -6.28 -9.52 11.27
CA GLN A 381 -6.24 -10.15 12.59
C GLN A 381 -5.73 -11.60 12.54
N HIS A 382 -6.08 -12.37 11.51
CA HIS A 382 -5.59 -13.74 11.35
C HIS A 382 -4.12 -13.79 10.92
N ILE A 383 -3.69 -12.89 10.04
CA ILE A 383 -2.26 -12.70 9.74
C ILE A 383 -1.49 -12.41 11.03
N ASN A 384 -1.98 -11.48 11.85
CA ASN A 384 -1.34 -11.16 13.14
C ASN A 384 -1.30 -12.36 14.10
N LYS A 385 -2.33 -13.21 14.13
CA LYS A 385 -2.30 -14.46 14.93
C LYS A 385 -1.23 -15.42 14.43
N ALA A 386 -1.03 -15.52 13.12
CA ALA A 386 -0.02 -16.39 12.51
C ALA A 386 1.42 -15.89 12.73
N LEU A 387 1.59 -14.57 12.84
CA LEU A 387 2.86 -13.88 13.11
C LEU A 387 3.15 -13.70 14.61
N HIS A 388 2.15 -13.95 15.48
CA HIS A 388 2.28 -13.79 16.91
C HIS A 388 3.22 -14.84 17.52
N THR A 389 3.84 -14.47 18.63
CA THR A 389 4.77 -15.31 19.37
C THR A 389 4.47 -15.22 20.87
N THR A 390 4.65 -16.35 21.55
CA THR A 390 4.51 -16.42 23.01
C THR A 390 5.72 -15.83 23.74
N VAL A 391 6.84 -15.65 23.03
CA VAL A 391 8.06 -15.04 23.59
C VAL A 391 7.81 -13.55 23.81
N LYS A 392 8.16 -13.05 25.00
CA LYS A 392 8.02 -11.62 25.30
C LYS A 392 8.97 -10.79 24.44
N GLN A 393 8.41 -9.86 23.68
CA GLN A 393 9.15 -8.88 22.90
C GLN A 393 10.02 -7.99 23.80
N HIS A 394 11.30 -7.86 23.44
CA HIS A 394 12.25 -6.95 24.08
C HIS A 394 12.26 -5.58 23.38
N SER A 395 12.42 -5.59 22.06
CA SER A 395 12.45 -4.40 21.20
C SER A 395 11.73 -4.65 19.88
N PHE A 396 11.50 -3.60 19.08
CA PHE A 396 10.97 -3.73 17.72
C PHE A 396 11.57 -2.74 16.75
N ILE A 397 11.52 -3.11 15.47
CA ILE A 397 11.71 -2.20 14.34
C ILE A 397 10.40 -2.15 13.56
N GLY A 398 9.82 -0.96 13.43
CA GLY A 398 8.60 -0.72 12.68
C GLY A 398 8.88 -0.30 11.25
N VAL A 399 8.34 -0.99 10.26
CA VAL A 399 8.42 -0.60 8.85
C VAL A 399 7.08 0.02 8.44
N LEU A 400 7.10 1.31 8.11
CA LEU A 400 5.93 2.06 7.67
C LEU A 400 5.93 2.18 6.13
N ASP A 401 4.89 1.63 5.54
CA ASP A 401 4.57 1.64 4.11
C ASP A 401 3.15 2.20 3.95
N ILE A 402 3.06 3.49 3.69
CA ILE A 402 1.78 4.20 3.51
C ILE A 402 1.65 4.69 2.08
N TYR A 403 0.41 4.93 1.63
CA TYR A 403 0.15 5.60 0.35
C TYR A 403 0.94 6.92 0.23
N GLY A 404 1.36 7.22 -0.99
CA GLY A 404 2.07 8.45 -1.29
C GLY A 404 1.15 9.65 -1.31
N PHE A 405 1.72 10.85 -1.42
CA PHE A 405 0.96 12.04 -1.77
C PHE A 405 0.29 11.84 -3.14
N GLU A 406 -0.99 12.20 -3.26
CA GLU A 406 -1.80 12.01 -4.47
C GLU A 406 -2.60 13.26 -4.82
N THR A 407 -2.57 13.64 -6.10
CA THR A 407 -3.36 14.75 -6.64
C THR A 407 -3.80 14.43 -8.06
N PHE A 408 -5.09 14.22 -8.28
CA PHE A 408 -5.69 13.98 -9.59
C PHE A 408 -6.39 15.24 -10.11
N GLU A 409 -6.97 15.19 -11.32
CA GLU A 409 -7.83 16.26 -11.84
C GLU A 409 -9.05 16.49 -10.92
N TYR A 410 -9.64 15.40 -10.43
CA TYR A 410 -10.73 15.42 -9.46
C TYR A 410 -10.29 14.73 -8.16
N ASN A 411 -10.23 15.50 -7.07
CA ASN A 411 -9.85 15.01 -5.75
C ASN A 411 -11.07 14.97 -4.82
N SER A 412 -11.14 13.96 -3.96
CA SER A 412 -12.23 13.71 -3.03
C SER A 412 -11.69 13.57 -1.59
N PHE A 413 -12.55 13.14 -0.67
CA PHE A 413 -12.22 12.84 0.71
C PHE A 413 -11.05 11.85 0.85
N GLU A 414 -10.90 10.93 -0.10
CA GLU A 414 -9.82 9.96 -0.17
C GLU A 414 -8.46 10.65 -0.26
N GLN A 415 -8.24 11.52 -1.26
CA GLN A 415 -6.98 12.25 -1.43
C GLN A 415 -6.71 13.20 -0.25
N PHE A 416 -7.76 13.80 0.32
CA PHE A 416 -7.62 14.63 1.52
C PHE A 416 -7.06 13.82 2.70
N CYS A 417 -7.61 12.63 2.99
CA CYS A 417 -7.11 11.77 4.08
C CYS A 417 -5.68 11.29 3.82
N ILE A 418 -5.39 10.97 2.55
CA ILE A 418 -4.06 10.53 2.11
C ILE A 418 -3.01 11.62 2.33
N ASN A 419 -3.29 12.83 1.84
CA ASN A 419 -2.37 13.96 1.92
C ASN A 419 -2.24 14.46 3.37
N TYR A 420 -3.31 14.46 4.16
CA TYR A 420 -3.26 14.78 5.60
C TYR A 420 -2.34 13.83 6.38
N ALA A 421 -2.37 12.53 6.09
CA ALA A 421 -1.45 11.58 6.73
C ALA A 421 0.01 11.85 6.32
N ASN A 422 0.27 12.19 5.05
CA ASN A 422 1.60 12.56 4.58
C ASN A 422 2.11 13.84 5.26
N GLU A 423 1.26 14.85 5.47
CA GLU A 423 1.62 16.05 6.25
C GLU A 423 2.04 15.72 7.69
N LYS A 424 1.39 14.74 8.33
CA LYS A 424 1.79 14.28 9.66
C LYS A 424 3.14 13.57 9.67
N LEU A 425 3.46 12.82 8.62
CA LEU A 425 4.78 12.20 8.47
C LEU A 425 5.86 13.24 8.18
N GLN A 426 5.57 14.21 7.32
CA GLN A 426 6.48 15.32 7.05
C GLN A 426 6.75 16.15 8.30
N GLN A 427 5.73 16.40 9.13
CA GLN A 427 5.90 17.05 10.43
C GLN A 427 6.85 16.25 11.34
N GLN A 428 6.69 14.93 11.43
CA GLN A 428 7.57 14.08 12.24
C GLN A 428 9.01 14.10 11.71
N PHE A 429 9.19 14.04 10.39
CA PHE A 429 10.49 14.12 9.74
C PHE A 429 11.19 15.44 10.07
N ASN A 430 10.51 16.57 9.84
CA ASN A 430 11.07 17.90 10.12
C ASN A 430 11.50 18.03 11.58
N LEU A 431 10.64 17.62 12.54
CA LEU A 431 10.97 17.67 13.97
C LEU A 431 12.19 16.81 14.32
N HIS A 432 12.34 15.65 13.68
CA HIS A 432 13.48 14.75 13.92
C HIS A 432 14.78 15.33 13.35
N VAL A 433 14.77 15.81 12.11
CA VAL A 433 15.93 16.46 11.47
C VAL A 433 16.37 17.68 12.28
N PHE A 434 15.45 18.57 12.66
CA PHE A 434 15.78 19.73 13.46
C PHE A 434 16.40 19.38 14.82
N LYS A 435 15.92 18.29 15.44
CA LYS A 435 16.49 17.83 16.71
C LYS A 435 17.91 17.31 16.54
N LEU A 436 18.16 16.51 15.50
CA LEU A 436 19.51 15.99 15.22
C LEU A 436 20.49 17.12 14.94
N GLU A 437 20.08 18.11 14.14
CA GLU A 437 20.86 19.33 13.90
C GLU A 437 21.16 20.06 15.21
N GLN A 438 20.15 20.32 16.05
CA GLN A 438 20.35 20.97 17.35
C GLN A 438 21.32 20.22 18.25
N ASP A 439 21.21 18.89 18.32
CA ASP A 439 22.09 18.05 19.13
C ASP A 439 23.56 18.13 18.63
N GLU A 440 23.77 18.27 17.32
CA GLU A 440 25.11 18.47 16.73
C GLU A 440 25.66 19.89 17.02
N TYR A 441 24.84 20.94 16.89
CA TYR A 441 25.25 22.30 17.24
C TYR A 441 25.59 22.49 18.74
N MET A 442 25.03 21.65 19.62
CA MET A 442 25.31 21.69 21.05
C MET A 442 26.58 20.92 21.46
N ARG A 443 27.08 20.01 20.63
CA ARG A 443 28.35 19.30 20.85
C ARG A 443 29.53 20.20 20.49
#